data_AF-A0AAN7W3D3-F1
#
_entry.id   AF-A0AAN7W3D3-F1
#
_cell.length_a   1.000
_cell.length_b   1.000
_cell.length_c   1.000
_cell.angle_alpha   90.00
_cell.angle_beta   90.00
_cell.angle_gamma   90.00
#
_symmetry.space_group_name_H-M   'P 1'
#
loop_
_entity.id
_entity.type
_entity.pdbx_description
1 polymer ?
#
loop_
_entity_poly.entity_id
_entity_poly.type
_entity_poly.pdbx_seq_one_letter_code
_entity_poly.pdbx_strand_id
1 'polypeptide(L)'
;MASTTTDTSDAGGIAIESEHNGDREHKIFRLLDLPPELWIAICRLAVTFPDPVVIANGKGFLWENIRQPAITHSCSMIRKETIAIFQANHFVCDDSMSNMGLDVISRLKIMNQKPSFTNLVIESSFPGAINFFNAHLKGAGLQVIESVANRESSVHPGRMVTVLRVITMANIKAQ
;
A
#
# COMPACT_ATOMS: atom_id res chain seq x y z
N MET A 1 -18.64 22.07 -81.47
CA MET A 1 -18.44 22.27 -80.02
C MET A 1 -17.45 21.22 -79.55
N ALA A 2 -16.35 21.66 -78.95
CA ALA A 2 -15.32 20.86 -78.28
C ALA A 2 -15.89 20.19 -77.00
N SER A 3 -15.31 19.24 -76.26
CA SER A 3 -13.93 18.79 -76.03
C SER A 3 -13.93 17.37 -75.43
N THR A 4 -12.78 16.71 -75.57
CA THR A 4 -12.22 15.51 -74.90
C THR A 4 -12.24 15.55 -73.37
N THR A 5 -12.31 14.37 -72.71
CA THR A 5 -11.35 13.90 -71.66
C THR A 5 -11.50 12.40 -71.36
N THR A 6 -10.35 11.72 -71.40
CA THR A 6 -9.96 10.38 -70.91
C THR A 6 -9.78 10.32 -69.38
N ASP A 7 -9.87 9.11 -68.80
CA ASP A 7 -9.02 8.51 -67.74
C ASP A 7 -9.76 7.29 -67.15
N THR A 8 -9.35 6.01 -67.26
CA THR A 8 -8.10 5.25 -66.97
C THR A 8 -7.95 4.83 -65.50
N SER A 9 -7.59 3.54 -65.31
CA SER A 9 -7.26 2.77 -64.09
C SER A 9 -8.46 2.20 -63.33
N ASP A 10 -8.73 0.89 -63.34
CA ASP A 10 -7.88 -0.29 -63.10
C ASP A 10 -7.35 -0.34 -61.66
N ALA A 11 -8.10 -1.04 -60.81
CA ALA A 11 -7.67 -1.46 -59.48
C ALA A 11 -8.07 -2.93 -59.32
N GLY A 12 -7.17 -3.81 -59.75
CA GLY A 12 -7.21 -5.23 -59.45
C GLY A 12 -7.31 -5.45 -57.95
N GLY A 13 -8.40 -6.08 -57.53
CA GLY A 13 -8.57 -6.58 -56.18
C GLY A 13 -7.57 -7.71 -55.94
N ILE A 14 -6.49 -7.41 -55.24
CA ILE A 14 -5.55 -8.41 -54.74
C ILE A 14 -6.28 -9.16 -53.62
N ALA A 15 -6.70 -10.39 -53.93
CA ALA A 15 -7.07 -11.38 -52.93
C ALA A 15 -5.84 -11.65 -52.06
N ILE A 16 -5.84 -11.13 -50.84
CA ILE A 16 -4.85 -11.47 -49.84
C ILE A 16 -5.27 -12.82 -49.26
N GLU A 17 -4.82 -13.89 -49.89
CA GLU A 17 -4.66 -15.18 -49.24
C GLU A 17 -3.55 -15.03 -48.19
N SER A 18 -3.93 -14.71 -46.96
CA SER A 18 -3.06 -14.83 -45.80
C SER A 18 -3.34 -16.16 -45.10
N GLU A 19 -2.86 -17.24 -45.71
CA GLU A 19 -2.60 -18.48 -44.98
C GLU A 19 -1.43 -18.24 -44.01
N HIS A 20 -1.74 -17.72 -42.82
CA HIS A 20 -0.86 -17.84 -41.65
C HIS A 20 -1.27 -19.07 -40.86
N ASN A 21 -0.81 -20.22 -41.34
CA ASN A 21 -0.81 -21.46 -40.57
C ASN A 21 0.23 -21.37 -39.46
N GLY A 22 -0.23 -21.43 -38.21
CA GLY A 22 0.58 -21.35 -37.02
C GLY A 22 -0.31 -21.07 -35.82
N ASP A 23 -0.93 -22.13 -35.29
CA ASP A 23 -1.50 -22.19 -33.95
C ASP A 23 -0.47 -21.69 -32.92
N ARG A 24 -0.38 -20.38 -32.76
CA ARG A 24 0.00 -19.82 -31.47
C ARG A 24 -1.24 -20.01 -30.62
N GLU A 25 -1.38 -21.19 -30.04
CA GLU A 25 -2.25 -21.39 -28.89
C GLU A 25 -1.99 -20.20 -27.98
N HIS A 26 -2.96 -19.28 -27.89
CA HIS A 26 -2.94 -18.21 -26.91
C HIS A 26 -3.16 -18.89 -25.56
N LYS A 27 -2.14 -19.60 -25.08
CA LYS A 27 -2.15 -20.30 -23.82
C LYS A 27 -2.31 -19.23 -22.76
N ILE A 28 -3.51 -19.16 -22.21
CA ILE A 28 -3.87 -18.22 -21.15
C ILE A 28 -2.83 -18.38 -20.05
N PHE A 29 -2.07 -17.33 -19.81
CA PHE A 29 -1.09 -17.31 -18.74
C PHE A 29 -1.82 -17.43 -17.41
N ARG A 30 -1.59 -18.53 -16.70
CA ARG A 30 -2.21 -18.80 -15.42
C ARG A 30 -1.37 -18.18 -14.33
N LEU A 31 -1.75 -16.97 -13.90
CA LEU A 31 -1.06 -16.20 -12.87
C LEU A 31 -0.83 -16.99 -11.57
N LEU A 32 -1.77 -17.86 -11.21
CA LEU A 32 -1.71 -18.67 -9.98
C LEU A 32 -0.87 -19.96 -10.14
N ASP A 33 -0.47 -20.31 -11.36
CA ASP A 33 0.41 -21.45 -11.64
C ASP A 33 1.89 -21.03 -11.72
N LEU A 34 2.19 -19.78 -11.35
CA LEU A 34 3.55 -19.27 -11.24
C LEU A 34 4.33 -20.02 -10.14
N PRO A 35 5.65 -20.20 -10.31
CA PRO A 35 6.54 -20.54 -9.21
C PRO A 35 6.32 -19.60 -8.01
N PRO A 36 6.35 -20.13 -6.77
CA PRO A 36 6.09 -19.34 -5.56
C PRO A 36 6.95 -18.08 -5.46
N GLU A 37 8.20 -18.14 -5.92
CA GLU A 37 9.15 -17.02 -5.87
C GLU A 37 8.67 -15.85 -6.74
N LEU A 38 8.19 -16.14 -7.95
CA LEU A 38 7.66 -15.14 -8.87
C LEU A 38 6.34 -14.58 -8.37
N TRP A 39 5.47 -15.43 -7.82
CA TRP A 39 4.21 -15.01 -7.22
C TRP A 39 4.42 -14.04 -6.05
N ILE A 40 5.35 -14.35 -5.14
CA ILE A 40 5.68 -13.48 -4.00
C ILE A 40 6.29 -12.16 -4.48
N ALA A 41 7.16 -12.20 -5.50
CA ALA A 41 7.75 -10.99 -6.07
C ALA A 41 6.67 -10.05 -6.66
N ILE A 42 5.70 -10.61 -7.40
CA ILE A 42 4.54 -9.86 -7.92
C ILE A 42 3.71 -9.29 -6.77
N CYS A 43 3.39 -10.09 -5.77
CA CYS A 43 2.63 -9.63 -4.62
C CYS A 43 3.30 -8.46 -3.90
N ARG A 44 4.63 -8.54 -3.69
CA ARG A 44 5.42 -7.45 -3.09
C ARG A 44 5.36 -6.18 -3.95
N LEU A 45 5.63 -6.29 -5.24
CA LEU A 45 5.55 -5.15 -6.15
C LEU A 45 4.15 -4.51 -6.18
N ALA A 46 3.10 -5.31 -6.03
CA ALA A 46 1.73 -4.83 -6.07
C ALA A 46 1.25 -4.15 -4.77
N VAL A 47 1.93 -4.37 -3.64
CA VAL A 47 1.49 -3.85 -2.33
C VAL A 47 2.51 -3.02 -1.57
N THR A 48 3.78 -3.02 -1.98
CA THR A 48 4.84 -2.22 -1.35
C THR A 48 4.87 -0.83 -1.97
N PHE A 49 4.87 0.18 -1.11
CA PHE A 49 4.96 1.58 -1.50
C PHE A 49 6.38 2.10 -1.23
N PRO A 50 6.94 2.96 -2.10
CA PRO A 50 8.22 3.61 -1.83
C PRO A 50 8.12 4.58 -0.66
N ASP A 51 6.97 5.24 -0.53
CA ASP A 51 6.68 6.19 0.53
C ASP A 51 5.95 5.52 1.71
N PRO A 52 6.13 6.02 2.95
CA PRO A 52 5.39 5.53 4.10
C PRO A 52 3.87 5.65 3.90
N VAL A 53 3.12 4.65 4.36
CA VAL A 53 1.67 4.71 4.35
C VAL A 53 1.22 5.56 5.53
N VAL A 54 0.84 6.81 5.24
CA VAL A 54 0.40 7.77 6.26
C VAL A 54 -1.03 7.44 6.71
N ILE A 55 -1.19 7.22 8.01
CA ILE A 55 -2.49 7.01 8.64
C ILE A 55 -3.04 8.40 8.98
N ALA A 56 -3.76 8.96 8.02
CA ALA A 56 -4.31 10.32 8.10
C ALA A 56 -5.46 10.46 9.12
N ASN A 57 -5.70 11.69 9.55
CA ASN A 57 -6.92 12.07 10.25
C ASN A 57 -8.05 12.24 9.23
N GLY A 58 -8.96 11.26 9.16
CA GLY A 58 -10.14 11.30 8.29
C GLY A 58 -11.43 11.17 9.09
N LYS A 59 -12.50 11.82 8.62
CA LYS A 59 -13.88 11.57 9.07
C LYS A 59 -14.34 10.24 8.45
N GLY A 60 -14.17 9.12 9.16
CA GLY A 60 -14.56 7.79 8.66
C GLY A 60 -13.97 6.66 9.51
N PHE A 61 -14.30 5.40 9.20
CA PHE A 61 -13.65 4.26 9.85
C PHE A 61 -12.18 4.25 9.46
N LEU A 62 -11.27 4.01 10.41
CA LEU A 62 -9.83 4.18 10.19
C LEU A 62 -9.28 3.42 8.97
N TRP A 63 -9.89 2.27 8.69
CA TRP A 63 -9.57 1.36 7.60
C TRP A 63 -9.85 1.94 6.23
N GLU A 64 -10.81 2.86 6.10
CA GLU A 64 -11.15 3.52 4.85
C GLU A 64 -10.07 4.55 4.46
N ASN A 65 -9.38 5.11 5.45
CA ASN A 65 -8.29 6.07 5.24
C ASN A 65 -6.96 5.39 4.91
N ILE A 66 -6.78 4.11 5.27
CA ILE A 66 -5.64 3.30 4.83
C ILE A 66 -6.02 2.69 3.47
N ARG A 67 -5.64 3.37 2.39
CA ARG A 67 -5.95 2.91 1.02
C ARG A 67 -5.22 1.60 0.73
N GLN A 68 -5.87 0.46 0.99
CA GLN A 68 -5.33 -0.84 0.64
C GLN A 68 -5.17 -0.94 -0.89
N PRO A 69 -4.10 -1.58 -1.37
CA PRO A 69 -3.93 -1.84 -2.79
C PRO A 69 -5.11 -2.62 -3.36
N ALA A 70 -5.56 -2.30 -4.59
CA ALA A 70 -6.70 -2.97 -5.20
C ALA A 70 -6.55 -4.51 -5.27
N ILE A 71 -5.31 -5.00 -5.36
CA ILE A 71 -5.01 -6.44 -5.37
C ILE A 71 -5.46 -7.15 -4.08
N THR A 72 -5.50 -6.47 -2.92
CA THR A 72 -5.99 -7.05 -1.66
C THR A 72 -7.52 -7.26 -1.65
N HIS A 73 -8.23 -6.69 -2.64
CA HIS A 73 -9.67 -6.82 -2.82
C HIS A 73 -10.06 -7.80 -3.94
N SER A 74 -9.10 -8.54 -4.49
CA SER A 74 -9.33 -9.51 -5.57
C SER A 74 -9.98 -10.82 -5.03
N CYS A 75 -9.50 -12.00 -5.41
CA CYS A 75 -10.01 -13.26 -4.86
C CYS A 75 -9.37 -13.62 -3.50
N SER A 76 -9.98 -14.56 -2.76
CA SER A 76 -9.54 -14.97 -1.42
C SER A 76 -8.08 -15.44 -1.37
N MET A 77 -7.63 -16.17 -2.40
CA MET A 77 -6.26 -16.66 -2.50
C MET A 77 -5.26 -15.52 -2.62
N ILE A 78 -5.49 -14.60 -3.56
CA ILE A 78 -4.63 -13.43 -3.77
C ILE A 78 -4.64 -12.54 -2.52
N ARG A 79 -5.82 -12.31 -1.95
CA ARG A 79 -5.99 -11.49 -0.75
C ARG A 79 -5.18 -12.02 0.43
N LYS A 80 -5.15 -13.33 0.66
CA LYS A 80 -4.45 -13.93 1.80
C LYS A 80 -2.95 -13.64 1.76
N GLU A 81 -2.34 -13.75 0.59
CA GLU A 81 -0.91 -13.49 0.39
C GLU A 81 -0.60 -11.99 0.43
N THR A 82 -1.36 -11.19 -0.32
CA THR A 82 -1.11 -9.76 -0.47
C THR A 82 -1.39 -8.96 0.81
N ILE A 83 -2.37 -9.36 1.63
CA ILE A 83 -2.68 -8.64 2.87
C ILE A 83 -1.56 -8.78 3.91
N ALA A 84 -0.93 -9.95 4.01
CA ALA A 84 0.16 -10.18 4.95
C ALA A 84 1.39 -9.34 4.58
N ILE A 85 1.69 -9.25 3.29
CA ILE A 85 2.78 -8.42 2.77
C ILE A 85 2.45 -6.93 2.96
N PHE A 86 1.22 -6.51 2.67
CA PHE A 86 0.79 -5.12 2.89
C PHE A 86 0.90 -4.70 4.36
N GLN A 87 0.53 -5.57 5.30
CA GLN A 87 0.63 -5.32 6.75
C GLN A 87 2.07 -5.20 7.27
N ALA A 88 3.05 -5.63 6.47
CA ALA A 88 4.48 -5.46 6.76
C ALA A 88 5.07 -4.13 6.25
N ASN A 89 4.30 -3.33 5.52
CA ASN A 89 4.74 -1.99 5.08
C ASN A 89 5.03 -1.06 6.27
N HIS A 90 5.76 0.02 5.98
CA HIS A 90 6.01 1.08 6.94
C HIS A 90 4.79 1.99 7.06
N PHE A 91 4.12 1.95 8.22
CA PHE A 91 2.95 2.76 8.53
C PHE A 91 3.33 3.90 9.47
N VAL A 92 2.93 5.13 9.13
CA VAL A 92 3.24 6.31 9.94
C VAL A 92 1.95 6.97 10.41
N CYS A 93 1.80 7.09 11.73
CA CYS A 93 0.81 7.94 12.37
C CYS A 93 1.43 9.30 12.66
N ASP A 94 1.03 10.32 11.89
CA ASP A 94 1.39 11.70 12.17
C ASP A 94 0.42 12.32 13.19
N ASP A 95 1.00 12.97 14.19
CA ASP A 95 0.33 13.69 15.28
C ASP A 95 0.29 15.21 15.03
N SER A 96 0.82 15.69 13.91
CA SER A 96 0.93 17.12 13.60
C SER A 96 -0.37 17.93 13.71
N MET A 97 -1.51 17.27 13.57
CA MET A 97 -2.85 17.87 13.57
C MET A 97 -3.64 17.61 14.86
N SER A 98 -3.12 16.84 15.81
CA SER A 98 -3.81 16.57 17.08
C SER A 98 -3.13 17.36 18.20
N ASN A 99 -3.94 18.09 18.98
CA ASN A 99 -3.42 18.95 20.05
C ASN A 99 -2.84 18.16 21.25
N MET A 100 -3.04 16.83 21.31
CA MET A 100 -2.64 16.02 22.46
C MET A 100 -2.28 14.56 22.15
N GLY A 101 -2.17 14.12 20.90
CA GLY A 101 -1.88 12.70 20.58
C GLY A 101 -2.97 11.69 20.99
N LEU A 102 -4.02 12.10 21.70
CA LEU A 102 -5.15 11.24 22.10
C LEU A 102 -5.92 10.72 20.89
N ASP A 103 -5.97 11.49 19.81
CA ASP A 103 -6.54 11.02 18.55
C ASP A 103 -5.70 9.86 18.01
N VAL A 104 -4.37 10.00 17.99
CA VAL A 104 -3.46 8.91 17.61
C VAL A 104 -3.76 7.67 18.46
N ILE A 105 -3.83 7.78 19.79
CA ILE A 105 -4.13 6.64 20.68
C ILE A 105 -5.47 5.98 20.32
N SER A 106 -6.52 6.78 20.13
CA SER A 106 -7.87 6.26 19.81
C SER A 106 -7.88 5.51 18.48
N ARG A 107 -7.17 6.05 17.48
CA ARG A 107 -7.00 5.43 16.16
C ARG A 107 -6.23 4.11 16.26
N LEU A 108 -5.11 4.13 16.98
CA LEU A 108 -4.28 2.94 17.21
C LEU A 108 -5.06 1.85 17.97
N LYS A 109 -5.93 2.22 18.91
CA LYS A 109 -6.79 1.28 19.63
C LYS A 109 -7.81 0.59 18.73
N ILE A 110 -8.43 1.33 17.81
CA ILE A 110 -9.30 0.75 16.77
C ILE A 110 -8.49 -0.18 15.88
N MET A 111 -7.28 0.24 15.50
CA MET A 111 -6.42 -0.56 14.62
C MET A 111 -5.96 -1.87 15.24
N ASN A 112 -5.66 -1.86 16.54
CA ASN A 112 -5.21 -3.06 17.21
C ASN A 112 -6.28 -4.18 17.25
N GLN A 113 -7.52 -3.90 16.84
CA GLN A 113 -8.59 -4.89 16.82
C GLN A 113 -8.60 -5.78 15.58
N LYS A 114 -8.02 -5.39 14.42
CA LYS A 114 -8.31 -6.11 13.14
C LYS A 114 -7.17 -6.26 12.11
N PRO A 115 -5.98 -5.64 12.25
CA PRO A 115 -4.76 -6.35 11.83
C PRO A 115 -3.50 -6.03 12.66
N SER A 116 -2.57 -6.98 12.63
CA SER A 116 -1.27 -6.93 13.31
C SER A 116 -0.26 -6.14 12.48
N PHE A 117 -0.27 -4.81 12.57
CA PHE A 117 0.80 -4.00 11.98
C PHE A 117 2.13 -4.32 12.66
N THR A 118 3.14 -4.69 11.87
CA THR A 118 4.47 -5.06 12.38
C THR A 118 5.45 -3.88 12.36
N ASN A 119 5.21 -2.89 11.52
CA ASN A 119 6.08 -1.74 11.33
C ASN A 119 5.30 -0.42 11.42
N LEU A 120 4.73 -0.19 12.62
CA LEU A 120 3.99 1.02 12.94
C LEU A 120 4.90 2.03 13.64
N VAL A 121 4.89 3.25 13.14
CA VAL A 121 5.67 4.37 13.65
C VAL A 121 4.73 5.53 13.95
N ILE A 122 4.95 6.20 15.08
CA ILE A 122 4.31 7.47 15.41
C ILE A 122 5.34 8.57 15.23
N GLU A 123 5.02 9.57 14.42
CA GLU A 123 5.78 10.81 14.32
C GLU A 123 5.02 11.89 15.08
N SER A 124 5.65 12.45 16.12
CA SER A 124 5.02 13.48 16.94
C SER A 124 5.93 14.67 17.15
N SER A 125 5.38 15.87 16.95
CA SER A 125 6.04 17.13 17.32
C SER A 125 5.74 17.57 18.74
N PHE A 126 4.94 16.79 19.47
CA PHE A 126 4.54 17.12 20.83
C PHE A 126 5.74 17.01 21.79
N PRO A 127 6.07 18.07 22.55
CA PRO A 127 7.09 17.99 23.58
C PRO A 127 6.72 16.94 24.63
N GLY A 128 7.63 16.00 24.90
CA GLY A 128 7.35 14.91 25.84
C GLY A 128 6.53 13.75 25.25
N ALA A 129 6.44 13.64 23.92
CA ALA A 129 5.79 12.53 23.22
C ALA A 129 6.17 11.15 23.79
N ILE A 130 7.46 10.91 24.07
CA ILE A 130 7.93 9.64 24.63
C ILE A 130 7.16 9.27 25.91
N ASN A 131 7.09 10.18 26.88
CA ASN A 131 6.42 9.95 28.15
C ASN A 131 4.91 9.79 27.98
N PHE A 132 4.32 10.65 27.15
CA PHE A 132 2.89 10.63 26.86
C PHE A 132 2.46 9.29 26.24
N PHE A 133 3.11 8.87 25.15
CA PHE A 133 2.75 7.65 24.45
C PHE A 133 3.06 6.39 25.28
N ASN A 134 4.14 6.38 26.06
CA ASN A 134 4.43 5.27 26.99
C ASN A 134 3.35 5.08 28.06
N ALA A 135 2.75 6.17 28.54
CA ALA A 135 1.67 6.11 29.53
C ALA A 135 0.34 5.63 28.94
N HIS A 136 0.02 6.03 27.70
CA HIS A 136 -1.31 5.83 27.12
C HIS A 136 -1.43 4.61 26.19
N LEU A 137 -0.36 4.20 25.51
CA LEU A 137 -0.40 3.09 24.54
C LEU A 137 -0.69 1.72 25.19
N LYS A 138 -0.30 1.52 26.45
CA LYS A 138 -0.57 0.27 27.18
C LYS A 138 -2.06 -0.04 27.24
N GLY A 139 -2.91 0.98 27.44
CA GLY A 139 -4.37 0.82 27.44
C GLY A 139 -4.97 0.47 26.06
N ALA A 140 -4.19 0.63 24.99
CA ALA A 140 -4.53 0.19 23.65
C ALA A 140 -3.91 -1.17 23.27
N GLY A 141 -3.18 -1.83 24.19
CA GLY A 141 -2.48 -3.09 23.92
C GLY A 141 -1.24 -2.92 23.04
N LEU A 142 -0.62 -1.74 23.08
CA LEU A 142 0.54 -1.35 22.29
C LEU A 142 1.70 -0.93 23.20
N GLN A 143 2.91 -1.07 22.70
CA GLN A 143 4.13 -0.69 23.42
C GLN A 143 5.12 0.00 22.48
N VAL A 144 5.73 1.09 22.97
CA VAL A 144 6.89 1.69 22.32
C VAL A 144 8.10 0.79 22.57
N ILE A 145 8.80 0.40 21.52
CA ILE A 145 10.03 -0.39 21.60
C ILE A 145 11.29 0.41 21.27
N GLU A 146 11.13 1.49 20.52
CA GLU A 146 12.23 2.37 20.14
C GLU A 146 11.69 3.80 20.07
N SER A 147 12.50 4.75 20.49
CA SER A 147 12.18 6.17 20.42
C SER A 147 13.41 6.97 20.01
N VAL A 148 13.27 7.83 19.01
CA VAL A 148 14.33 8.73 18.53
C VAL A 148 13.78 10.15 18.52
N ALA A 149 14.40 11.03 19.31
CA ALA A 149 14.06 12.45 19.31
C ALA A 149 14.83 13.20 18.20
N ASN A 150 14.31 14.35 17.77
CA ASN A 150 14.96 15.24 16.81
C ASN A 150 15.34 14.54 15.50
N ARG A 151 14.39 13.81 14.92
CA ARG A 151 14.53 13.22 13.59
C ARG A 151 13.69 14.01 12.59
N GLU A 152 14.17 14.13 11.36
CA GLU A 152 13.37 14.71 10.28
C GLU A 152 12.15 13.81 9.99
N SER A 153 10.97 14.42 9.89
CA SER A 153 9.72 13.73 9.60
C SER A 153 9.74 13.11 8.21
N SER A 154 9.30 11.85 8.11
CA SER A 154 9.13 11.17 6.82
C SER A 154 7.90 11.66 6.04
N VAL A 155 6.96 12.32 6.73
CA VAL A 155 5.73 12.88 6.14
C VAL A 155 5.93 14.35 5.74
N HIS A 156 6.70 15.09 6.52
CA HIS A 156 6.89 16.53 6.36
C HIS A 156 8.38 16.91 6.36
N PRO A 157 9.05 16.92 5.19
CA PRO A 157 10.45 17.31 5.08
C PRO A 157 10.76 18.65 5.75
N GLY A 158 11.91 18.75 6.41
CA GLY A 158 12.34 19.94 7.17
C GLY A 158 11.71 20.08 8.56
N ARG A 159 10.79 19.21 8.96
CA ARG A 159 10.19 19.22 10.31
C ARG A 159 10.88 18.22 11.22
N MET A 160 11.34 18.69 12.38
CA MET A 160 11.91 17.82 13.42
C MET A 160 10.81 17.25 14.31
N VAL A 161 10.82 15.93 14.49
CA VAL A 161 9.83 15.16 15.25
C VAL A 161 10.50 14.14 16.16
N THR A 162 9.73 13.69 17.14
CA THR A 162 10.02 12.46 17.89
C THR A 162 9.38 11.29 17.15
N VAL A 163 10.19 10.28 16.84
CA VAL A 163 9.76 9.07 16.14
C VAL A 163 9.71 7.93 17.15
N LEU A 164 8.55 7.28 17.24
CA LEU A 164 8.28 6.19 18.17
C LEU A 164 7.91 4.94 17.38
N ARG A 165 8.71 3.88 17.46
CA ARG A 165 8.35 2.57 16.91
C ARG A 165 7.46 1.84 17.90
N VAL A 166 6.30 1.39 17.44
CA VAL A 166 5.27 0.80 18.28
C VAL A 166 4.92 -0.60 17.76
N ILE A 167 4.72 -1.53 18.69
CA ILE A 167 4.27 -2.90 18.39
C ILE A 167 3.07 -3.28 19.25
N THR A 168 2.28 -4.21 18.73
CA THR A 168 1.21 -4.87 19.48
C THR A 168 1.79 -5.78 20.54
N MET A 169 1.28 -5.70 21.78
CA MET A 169 1.73 -6.57 22.88
C MET A 169 1.49 -8.07 22.62
N ALA A 170 0.52 -8.41 21.78
CA ALA A 170 0.33 -9.79 21.31
C ALA A 170 1.54 -10.32 20.52
N ASN A 171 2.26 -9.44 19.81
CA ASN A 171 3.43 -9.81 19.01
C ASN A 171 4.71 -9.93 19.85
N ILE A 172 4.73 -9.37 21.07
CA ILE A 172 5.88 -9.44 21.98
C ILE A 172 6.12 -10.87 22.49
N LYS A 173 5.06 -11.68 22.60
CA LYS A 173 5.16 -13.06 23.10
C LYS A 173 5.64 -14.08 22.06
N ALA A 174 5.80 -13.65 20.80
CA ALA A 174 6.15 -14.52 19.68
C ALA A 174 7.59 -14.29 19.17
N GLN A 175 8.33 -13.35 19.75
CA GLN A 175 9.77 -13.11 19.53
C GLN A 175 10.56 -13.64 20.73
#